data_AF-A0A7S2Z3C4-F1
#
_entry.id   AF-A0A7S2Z3C4-F1
#
_cell.length_a   1.000
_cell.length_b   1.000
_cell.length_c   1.000
_cell.angle_alpha   90.00
_cell.angle_beta   90.00
_cell.angle_gamma   90.00
#
_symmetry.space_group_name_H-M   'P 1'
#
loop_
_entity.id
_entity.type
_entity.pdbx_description
1 polymer ?
#
loop_
_entity_poly.entity_id
_entity_poly.type
_entity_poly.pdbx_seq_one_letter_code
_entity_poly.pdbx_strand_id
1 'polypeptide(L)'
;AAPAAAAGAGGNDGSGTEVSHDANLQAQAKVMWGNALYELSQCFANAKKEWNPTLVDAIDKFKEAKCRAEEVGNALQMHCKAEEIDKELFMKDFGGAEENGEAGKEE
;
A
#
# COMPACT_ATOMS: atom_id res chain seq x y z
N ALA A 1 4.74 -8.88 -21.20
CA ALA A 1 5.85 -8.54 -20.29
C ALA A 1 5.21 -8.02 -19.01
N ALA A 2 5.47 -8.66 -17.86
CA ALA A 2 4.95 -8.22 -16.57
C ALA A 2 5.98 -7.30 -15.89
N PRO A 3 5.59 -6.19 -15.25
CA PRO A 3 6.54 -5.34 -14.54
C PRO A 3 6.96 -5.96 -13.20
N ALA A 4 8.23 -5.72 -12.87
CA ALA A 4 8.97 -6.33 -11.78
C ALA A 4 8.48 -5.90 -10.38
N ALA A 5 8.45 -6.88 -9.47
CA ALA A 5 8.24 -6.67 -8.04
C ALA A 5 9.39 -5.84 -7.44
N ALA A 6 9.06 -4.70 -6.84
CA ALA A 6 9.99 -3.88 -6.07
C ALA A 6 10.16 -4.50 -4.67
N ALA A 7 11.26 -5.23 -4.46
CA ALA A 7 11.65 -5.74 -3.16
C ALA A 7 12.51 -4.69 -2.44
N GLY A 8 11.95 -4.04 -1.41
CA GLY A 8 12.70 -3.22 -0.47
C GLY A 8 13.21 -4.06 0.69
N ALA A 9 14.52 -4.31 0.74
CA ALA A 9 15.20 -4.99 1.84
C ALA A 9 15.88 -3.97 2.75
N GLY A 10 15.55 -3.97 4.04
CA GLY A 10 16.27 -3.26 5.10
C GLY A 10 16.42 -4.20 6.29
N GLY A 11 17.64 -4.40 6.78
CA GLY A 11 17.98 -5.37 7.82
C GLY A 11 18.41 -4.75 9.16
N ASN A 12 18.47 -5.63 10.16
CA ASN A 12 19.49 -5.78 11.23
C ASN A 12 18.96 -5.86 12.69
N ASP A 13 19.66 -6.74 13.40
CA ASP A 13 19.87 -7.00 14.84
C ASP A 13 18.81 -7.62 15.79
N GLY A 14 19.38 -8.53 16.60
CA GLY A 14 18.77 -9.56 17.42
C GLY A 14 18.58 -9.14 18.87
N SER A 15 17.33 -8.97 19.31
CA SER A 15 16.77 -9.14 20.68
C SER A 15 15.58 -8.20 20.98
N GLY A 16 15.35 -7.18 20.13
CA GLY A 16 14.05 -6.49 19.95
C GLY A 16 13.22 -7.04 18.78
N THR A 17 13.60 -8.23 18.33
CA THR A 17 13.37 -8.72 16.96
C THR A 17 12.04 -9.41 16.79
N GLU A 18 11.47 -10.05 17.80
CA GLU A 18 10.22 -10.81 17.63
C GLU A 18 9.01 -9.88 17.41
N VAL A 19 8.86 -8.83 18.24
CA VAL A 19 7.79 -7.83 18.05
C VAL A 19 7.97 -7.06 16.74
N SER A 20 9.21 -6.72 16.39
CA SER A 20 9.53 -6.04 15.14
C SER A 20 9.32 -6.94 13.91
N HIS A 21 9.59 -8.24 14.05
CA HIS A 21 9.36 -9.25 13.02
C HIS A 21 7.87 -9.48 12.80
N ASP A 22 7.08 -9.61 13.87
CA ASP A 22 5.63 -9.74 13.79
C ASP A 22 4.97 -8.51 13.20
N ALA A 23 5.40 -7.29 13.59
CA ALA A 23 4.90 -6.05 12.99
C ALA A 23 5.23 -5.97 11.49
N ASN A 24 6.42 -6.43 11.09
CA ASN A 24 6.83 -6.49 9.70
C ASN A 24 6.02 -7.54 8.91
N LEU A 25 5.82 -8.74 9.47
CA LEU A 25 4.98 -9.78 8.89
C LEU A 25 3.53 -9.32 8.74
N GLN A 26 2.99 -8.61 9.72
CA GLN A 26 1.65 -8.04 9.64
C GLN A 26 1.55 -6.99 8.53
N ALA A 27 2.54 -6.11 8.39
CA ALA A 27 2.58 -5.15 7.30
C ALA A 27 2.64 -5.86 5.93
N GLN A 28 3.51 -6.86 5.78
CA GLN A 28 3.62 -7.65 4.56
C GLN A 28 2.32 -8.40 4.23
N ALA A 29 1.67 -9.01 5.22
CA ALA A 29 0.39 -9.69 5.04
C ALA A 29 -0.70 -8.71 4.57
N LYS A 30 -0.73 -7.49 5.11
CA LYS A 30 -1.65 -6.43 4.67
C LYS A 30 -1.36 -5.98 3.24
N VAL A 31 -0.09 -5.83 2.84
CA VAL A 31 0.27 -5.54 1.45
C VAL A 31 -0.21 -6.65 0.51
N MET A 32 0.02 -7.92 0.86
CA MET A 32 -0.45 -9.06 0.07
C MET A 32 -1.98 -9.09 -0.04
N TRP A 33 -2.69 -8.76 1.04
CA TRP A 33 -4.14 -8.68 1.05
C TRP A 33 -4.64 -7.51 0.17
N GLY A 34 -4.05 -6.32 0.32
CA GLY A 34 -4.37 -5.17 -0.53
C GLY A 34 -4.18 -5.48 -2.01
N ASN A 35 -3.07 -6.15 -2.38
CA ASN A 35 -2.82 -6.58 -3.75
C ASN A 35 -3.88 -7.57 -4.25
N ALA A 36 -4.28 -8.55 -3.44
CA ALA A 36 -5.32 -9.51 -3.82
C ALA A 36 -6.68 -8.83 -4.06
N LEU A 37 -7.05 -7.85 -3.23
CA LEU A 37 -8.27 -7.07 -3.39
C LEU A 37 -8.20 -6.17 -4.63
N TYR A 38 -7.06 -5.53 -4.88
CA TYR A 38 -6.84 -4.74 -6.08
C TYR A 38 -7.00 -5.58 -7.36
N GLU A 39 -6.41 -6.79 -7.42
CA GLU A 39 -6.61 -7.66 -8.59
C GLU A 39 -8.06 -8.16 -8.70
N LEU A 40 -8.75 -8.36 -7.58
CA LEU A 40 -10.17 -8.69 -7.59
C LEU A 40 -11.02 -7.54 -8.11
N SER A 41 -10.69 -6.28 -7.77
CA SER A 41 -11.39 -5.11 -8.32
C SER A 41 -11.17 -5.01 -9.83
N GLN A 42 -9.97 -5.29 -10.33
CA GLN A 42 -9.71 -5.38 -11.77
C GLN A 42 -10.56 -6.47 -12.44
N CYS A 43 -10.66 -7.65 -11.81
CA CYS A 43 -11.52 -8.74 -12.29
C CYS A 43 -13.00 -8.33 -12.36
N PHE A 44 -13.53 -7.68 -11.32
CA PHE A 44 -14.91 -7.19 -11.31
C PHE A 44 -15.14 -6.13 -12.39
N ALA A 45 -14.23 -5.18 -12.54
CA ALA A 45 -14.32 -4.16 -13.56
C ALA A 45 -14.35 -4.77 -14.98
N ASN A 46 -13.45 -5.73 -15.25
CA ASN A 46 -13.41 -6.45 -16.53
C ASN A 46 -14.69 -7.26 -16.77
N ALA A 47 -15.28 -7.84 -15.72
CA ALA A 47 -16.55 -8.55 -15.77
C ALA A 47 -17.78 -7.62 -15.82
N LYS A 48 -17.59 -6.30 -15.90
CA LYS A 48 -18.65 -5.28 -15.84
C LYS A 48 -19.52 -5.39 -14.58
N LYS A 49 -18.92 -5.80 -13.47
CA LYS A 49 -19.52 -5.83 -12.13
C LYS A 49 -19.08 -4.62 -11.33
N GLU A 50 -19.74 -4.39 -10.20
CA GLU A 50 -19.33 -3.38 -9.23
C GLU A 50 -17.94 -3.72 -8.66
N TRP A 51 -16.98 -2.81 -8.86
CA TRP A 51 -15.57 -3.00 -8.52
C TRP A 51 -15.06 -2.00 -7.48
N ASN A 52 -15.70 -0.83 -7.38
CA ASN A 52 -15.23 0.29 -6.57
C ASN A 52 -15.13 -0.06 -5.07
N PRO A 53 -16.12 -0.72 -4.43
CA PRO A 53 -16.01 -1.10 -3.02
C PRO A 53 -14.80 -2.00 -2.72
N THR A 54 -14.50 -2.95 -3.62
CA THR A 54 -13.34 -3.82 -3.47
C THR A 54 -12.02 -3.06 -3.62
N LEU A 55 -11.99 -2.03 -4.47
CA LEU A 55 -10.83 -1.14 -4.55
C LEU A 55 -10.67 -0.31 -3.27
N VAL A 56 -11.76 0.20 -2.67
CA VAL A 56 -11.72 0.88 -1.37
C VAL A 56 -11.08 -0.03 -0.31
N ASP A 57 -11.54 -1.28 -0.22
CA ASP A 57 -10.97 -2.25 0.73
C ASP A 57 -9.48 -2.50 0.49
N ALA A 58 -9.05 -2.56 -0.78
CA ALA A 58 -7.63 -2.70 -1.14
C ALA A 58 -6.79 -1.52 -0.63
N ILE A 59 -7.30 -0.30 -0.84
CA ILE A 59 -6.64 0.93 -0.44
C ILE A 59 -6.53 1.03 1.08
N ASP A 60 -7.56 0.63 1.82
CA ASP A 60 -7.51 0.59 3.27
C ASP A 60 -6.45 -0.39 3.80
N LYS A 61 -6.24 -1.52 3.12
CA LYS A 61 -5.13 -2.44 3.47
C LYS A 61 -3.76 -1.84 3.21
N PHE A 62 -3.59 -1.07 2.13
CA PHE A 62 -2.34 -0.34 1.89
C PHE A 62 -2.09 0.77 2.92
N LYS A 63 -3.14 1.46 3.37
CA LYS A 63 -3.05 2.42 4.49
C LYS A 63 -2.63 1.72 5.79
N GLU A 64 -3.28 0.61 6.14
CA GLU A 64 -2.94 -0.18 7.33
C GLU A 64 -1.52 -0.75 7.30
N ALA A 65 -0.96 -0.96 6.10
CA ALA A 65 0.41 -1.40 5.86
C ALA A 65 1.43 -0.25 5.81
N LYS A 66 0.96 1.02 5.87
CA LYS A 66 1.78 2.23 5.69
C LYS A 66 2.54 2.26 4.36
N CYS A 67 1.91 1.79 3.28
CA CYS A 67 2.45 1.92 1.92
C CYS A 67 2.64 3.40 1.55
N ARG A 68 3.63 3.69 0.71
CA ARG A 68 3.88 5.07 0.29
C ARG A 68 2.78 5.56 -0.64
N ALA A 69 2.43 6.83 -0.51
CA ALA A 69 1.43 7.47 -1.37
C ALA A 69 1.74 7.29 -2.87
N GLU A 70 3.01 7.38 -3.25
CA GLU A 70 3.45 7.19 -4.64
C GLU A 70 3.14 5.79 -5.16
N GLU A 71 3.37 4.74 -4.35
CA GLU A 71 3.15 3.34 -4.74
C GLU A 71 1.67 3.08 -4.98
N VAL A 72 0.82 3.56 -4.09
CA VAL A 72 -0.63 3.43 -4.19
C VAL A 72 -1.18 4.28 -5.34
N GLY A 73 -0.68 5.50 -5.50
CA GLY A 73 -1.05 6.39 -6.61
C GLY A 73 -0.71 5.79 -7.98
N ASN A 74 0.47 5.16 -8.11
CA ASN A 74 0.88 4.44 -9.32
C ASN A 74 -0.01 3.22 -9.57
N ALA A 75 -0.38 2.45 -8.54
CA ALA A 75 -1.32 1.35 -8.70
C ALA A 75 -2.69 1.83 -9.21
N LEU A 76 -3.24 2.91 -8.65
CA LEU A 76 -4.49 3.52 -9.11
C LEU A 76 -4.42 3.98 -10.58
N GLN A 77 -3.27 4.46 -11.04
CA GLN A 77 -3.06 4.83 -12.46
C GLN A 77 -3.09 3.64 -13.40
N MET A 78 -2.71 2.45 -12.91
CA MET A 78 -2.61 1.23 -13.71
C MET A 78 -3.91 0.40 -13.71
N HIS A 79 -4.90 0.77 -12.90
CA HIS A 79 -6.18 0.06 -12.84
C HIS A 79 -6.93 0.19 -14.18
N CYS A 80 -7.59 -0.87 -14.65
CA CYS A 80 -8.30 -0.85 -15.93
C CYS A 80 -9.45 0.17 -16.03
N LYS A 81 -9.85 0.75 -14.89
CA LYS A 81 -10.82 1.84 -14.74
C LYS A 81 -10.21 3.15 -14.26
N ALA A 82 -8.91 3.38 -14.51
CA ALA A 82 -8.18 4.55 -14.02
C ALA A 82 -8.86 5.90 -14.31
N GLU A 83 -9.55 6.02 -15.45
CA GLU A 83 -10.27 7.24 -15.85
C GLU A 83 -11.55 7.49 -15.02
N GLU A 84 -12.10 6.45 -14.39
CA GLU A 84 -13.30 6.51 -13.54
C GLU A 84 -12.95 6.65 -12.04
N ILE A 85 -11.66 6.61 -11.68
CA ILE A 85 -11.18 6.68 -10.29
C ILE A 85 -10.97 8.15 -9.89
N ASP A 86 -11.67 8.58 -8.84
CA ASP A 86 -11.37 9.82 -8.14
C ASP A 86 -10.15 9.64 -7.22
N LYS A 87 -8.96 9.92 -7.76
CA LYS A 87 -7.70 9.77 -7.02
C LYS A 87 -7.62 10.68 -5.80
N GLU A 88 -8.20 11.87 -5.84
CA GLU A 88 -8.17 12.78 -4.70
C GLU A 88 -8.91 12.18 -3.51
N LEU A 89 -10.05 11.53 -3.77
CA LEU A 89 -10.82 10.82 -2.76
C LEU A 89 -10.01 9.67 -2.12
N PHE A 90 -9.36 8.82 -2.92
CA PHE A 90 -8.62 7.67 -2.42
C PHE A 90 -7.30 8.04 -1.72
N MET A 91 -6.64 9.10 -2.19
CA MET A 91 -5.32 9.49 -1.72
C MET A 91 -5.34 10.48 -0.55
N LYS A 92 -6.50 11.02 -0.18
CA LYS A 92 -6.66 12.04 0.88
C LYS A 92 -5.96 11.67 2.20
N ASP A 93 -6.01 10.40 2.60
CA ASP A 93 -5.46 9.96 3.88
C ASP A 93 -3.98 9.53 3.80
N PHE A 94 -3.39 9.51 2.61
CA PHE A 94 -1.96 9.23 2.44
C PHE A 94 -1.08 10.48 2.62
N GLY A 95 -1.68 11.67 2.63
CA GLY A 95 -0.99 12.97 2.69
C GLY A 95 -0.66 13.52 4.08
N GLY A 96 -0.54 12.68 5.11
CA GLY A 96 -0.32 13.14 6.48
C GLY A 96 0.63 12.26 7.29
N ALA A 97 1.94 12.33 7.02
CA ALA A 97 3.01 11.98 7.94
C ALA A 97 4.38 12.48 7.43
N GLU A 98 4.64 13.79 7.49
CA GLU A 98 6.01 14.29 7.69
C GLU A 98 6.11 14.86 9.11
N GLU A 99 6.94 14.20 9.92
CA GLU A 99 7.80 14.72 11.00
C GLU A 99 7.89 13.69 12.14
N ASN A 100 8.93 12.87 12.10
CA ASN A 100 9.73 12.67 13.30
C ASN A 100 11.19 12.76 12.87
N GLY A 101 11.69 13.99 12.89
CA GLY A 101 13.10 14.26 12.79
C GLY A 101 13.77 13.81 14.08
N GLU A 102 14.72 12.89 13.99
CA GLU A 102 15.78 12.78 14.98
C GLU A 102 17.03 13.36 14.35
N ALA A 103 17.11 14.70 14.39
CA ALA A 103 18.34 15.42 14.16
C ALA A 103 19.26 15.16 15.36
N GLY A 104 20.38 14.51 15.09
CA GLY A 104 21.48 14.43 16.03
C GLY A 104 21.86 15.81 16.54
N LYS A 105 22.05 15.91 17.85
CA LYS A 105 22.96 16.89 18.43
C LYS A 105 23.82 16.15 19.45
N GLU A 106 25.06 15.95 19.02
CA GLU A 106 26.23 15.91 19.88
C GLU A 106 26.22 17.15 20.80
N GLU A 107 26.45 16.94 22.09
CA GLU A 107 27.36 17.75 22.93
C GLU A 107 27.88 16.90 24.10
#